data_AF-A0A3R9SQ18-F1
#
_entry.id   AF-A0A3R9SQ18-F1
#
_cell.length_a   1.000
_cell.length_b   1.000
_cell.length_c   1.000
_cell.angle_alpha   90.00
_cell.angle_beta   90.00
_cell.angle_gamma   90.00
#
_symmetry.space_group_name_H-M   'P 1'
#
loop_
_entity.id
_entity.type
_entity.pdbx_description
1 polymer ?
#
loop_
_entity_poly.entity_id
_entity_poly.type
_entity_poly.pdbx_seq_one_letter_code
_entity_poly.pdbx_strand_id
1 'polypeptide(L)'
;MLVQADEDRMISLPRDRIARALRVEDPDLVMVETDGLAHGVVTVYREHPLIHIREATVEDLTMRADGQVTIGLRHDGRPAQWPLWDPELGALTDLLVGAPGSGKSVTLLTLLAAERISGVVSVVADAQDGMSLPEAQGRTFHFGAGRAALGATLAAACAVADYREKVSAASGWGSFTLGDPWPLAIVTLDEINRVLSADADAHDDYRTWCTGMISRIQLTGRKLGLGIRFAGQSIHLADLGDSDKIRSGARQGTVWLGRVTGSMTQRMATDMTSGAIEVSPIPRVFGAGGASQVAAAWTGKDTASGPVTAGCAWLIQGGHPTFTRTFRAVKRDRTYPGLISLMETAPIPRLTPEEEEIFRAAYTEALPYAEALMTGGKKAAAAAGAEASAAPTAPVLTKSPATPAPPAPTVRPLRELILAALAAAGGPMRTRDIRAAVGVGTEGGPSAGTVGNALTALRDEGLIVPAGHGRWALPDHP
;
A
#
# COMPACT_ATOMS: atom_id res chain seq x y z
N MET A 1 -13.63 24.21 -15.96
CA MET A 1 -14.35 25.30 -15.26
C MET A 1 -13.70 25.48 -13.90
N LEU A 2 -13.33 26.71 -13.54
CA LEU A 2 -12.92 27.02 -12.17
C LEU A 2 -14.18 27.27 -11.34
N VAL A 3 -14.25 26.67 -10.15
CA VAL A 3 -15.37 26.76 -9.23
C VAL A 3 -14.84 27.21 -7.89
N GLN A 4 -15.56 28.13 -7.24
CA GLN A 4 -15.22 28.65 -5.93
C GLN A 4 -16.45 28.54 -5.00
N ALA A 5 -16.24 28.08 -3.78
CA ALA A 5 -17.25 28.12 -2.73
C ALA A 5 -17.26 29.48 -2.01
N ASP A 6 -18.39 29.83 -1.42
CA ASP A 6 -18.51 31.00 -0.56
C ASP A 6 -17.59 30.86 0.67
N GLU A 7 -17.14 31.98 1.25
CA GLU A 7 -16.15 32.01 2.34
C GLU A 7 -16.57 31.19 3.58
N ASP A 8 -17.87 31.00 3.80
CA ASP A 8 -18.45 30.27 4.92
C ASP A 8 -18.72 28.78 4.63
N ARG A 9 -18.31 28.28 3.44
CA ARG A 9 -18.65 26.93 2.98
C ARG A 9 -17.44 26.16 2.46
N MET A 10 -17.36 24.91 2.89
CA MET A 10 -16.47 23.93 2.30
C MET A 10 -16.98 23.52 0.91
N ILE A 11 -16.09 23.52 -0.07
CA ILE A 11 -16.42 23.10 -1.43
C ILE A 11 -16.71 21.58 -1.46
N SER A 12 -17.80 21.19 -2.13
CA SER A 12 -18.13 19.78 -2.39
C SER A 12 -18.51 19.62 -3.86
N LEU A 13 -17.75 18.79 -4.58
CA LEU A 13 -17.90 18.58 -6.02
C LEU A 13 -18.20 17.11 -6.35
N PRO A 14 -19.40 16.60 -6.02
CA PRO A 14 -19.78 15.21 -6.29
C PRO A 14 -19.86 14.94 -7.80
N ARG A 15 -18.97 14.08 -8.31
CA ARG A 15 -18.74 13.86 -9.73
C ARG A 15 -20.02 13.49 -10.48
N ASP A 16 -20.77 12.52 -9.98
CA ASP A 16 -21.97 12.01 -10.67
C ASP A 16 -23.10 13.05 -10.72
N ARG A 17 -23.24 13.88 -9.69
CA ARG A 17 -24.24 14.97 -9.69
C ARG A 17 -23.86 16.04 -10.71
N ILE A 18 -22.58 16.37 -10.80
CA ILE A 18 -22.05 17.30 -11.79
C ILE A 18 -22.24 16.75 -13.20
N ALA A 19 -21.86 15.49 -13.46
CA ALA A 19 -22.07 14.84 -14.75
C ALA A 19 -23.54 14.88 -15.17
N ARG A 20 -24.47 14.55 -14.26
CA ARG A 20 -25.91 14.64 -14.50
C ARG A 20 -26.36 16.07 -14.80
N ALA A 21 -25.90 17.07 -14.03
CA ALA A 21 -26.27 18.47 -14.23
C ALA A 21 -25.77 19.02 -15.58
N LEU A 22 -24.57 18.60 -15.99
CA LEU A 22 -23.96 18.96 -17.27
C LEU A 22 -24.43 18.09 -18.44
N ARG A 23 -25.32 17.12 -18.20
CA ARG A 23 -25.84 16.16 -19.18
C ARG A 23 -24.74 15.37 -19.90
N VAL A 24 -23.70 15.01 -19.16
CA VAL A 24 -22.64 14.12 -19.63
C VAL A 24 -23.10 12.67 -19.41
N GLU A 25 -23.19 11.89 -20.49
CA GLU A 25 -23.69 10.51 -20.44
C GLU A 25 -22.72 9.53 -19.75
N ASP A 26 -21.42 9.77 -19.89
CA ASP A 26 -20.35 9.02 -19.23
C ASP A 26 -19.73 9.85 -18.10
N PRO A 27 -20.04 9.58 -16.82
CA PRO A 27 -19.45 10.28 -15.69
C PRO A 27 -17.92 10.20 -15.63
N ASP A 28 -17.31 9.19 -16.26
CA ASP A 28 -15.86 9.07 -16.30
C ASP A 28 -15.21 10.11 -17.23
N LEU A 29 -15.98 10.86 -18.03
CA LEU A 29 -15.50 12.04 -18.77
C LEU A 29 -15.45 13.32 -17.92
N VAL A 30 -15.91 13.26 -16.66
CA VAL A 30 -15.87 14.38 -15.73
C VAL A 30 -14.76 14.14 -14.69
N MET A 31 -13.78 15.03 -14.68
CA MET A 31 -12.69 15.02 -13.69
C MET A 31 -12.83 16.21 -12.76
N VAL A 32 -12.53 15.98 -11.48
CA VAL A 32 -12.62 16.96 -10.41
C VAL A 32 -11.28 17.02 -9.69
N GLU A 33 -10.69 18.22 -9.62
CA GLU A 33 -9.60 18.55 -8.72
C GLU A 33 -10.09 19.61 -7.74
N THR A 34 -9.70 19.54 -6.46
CA THR A 34 -10.07 20.55 -5.45
C THR A 34 -9.03 20.64 -4.34
N ASP A 35 -8.89 21.83 -3.77
CA ASP A 35 -8.12 22.05 -2.53
C ASP A 35 -8.88 21.55 -1.29
N GLY A 36 -10.14 21.16 -1.46
CA GLY A 36 -11.03 20.70 -0.39
C GLY A 36 -11.54 21.80 0.52
N LEU A 37 -11.16 23.06 0.27
CA LEU A 37 -11.51 24.23 1.05
C LEU A 37 -12.50 25.08 0.27
N ALA A 38 -12.00 25.79 -0.73
CA ALA A 38 -12.75 26.82 -1.43
C ALA A 38 -12.64 26.74 -2.94
N HIS A 39 -11.61 26.09 -3.51
CA HIS A 39 -11.36 26.12 -4.95
C HIS A 39 -11.37 24.72 -5.54
N GLY A 40 -11.99 24.60 -6.72
CA GLY A 40 -11.94 23.38 -7.50
C GLY A 40 -11.98 23.62 -8.99
N VAL A 41 -11.52 22.63 -9.73
CA VAL A 41 -11.57 22.59 -11.19
C VAL A 41 -12.41 21.39 -11.60
N VAL A 42 -13.44 21.66 -12.39
CA VAL A 42 -14.24 20.63 -13.06
C VAL A 42 -13.87 20.63 -14.54
N THR A 43 -13.34 19.52 -15.03
CA THR A 43 -12.99 19.33 -16.43
C THR A 43 -13.91 18.29 -17.05
N VAL A 44 -14.54 18.64 -18.17
CA VAL A 44 -15.37 17.72 -18.96
C VAL A 44 -14.66 17.46 -20.27
N TYR A 45 -14.38 16.20 -20.55
CA TYR A 45 -13.73 15.79 -21.77
C TYR A 45 -14.72 15.31 -22.83
N ARG A 46 -14.35 15.48 -24.10
CA ARG A 46 -15.11 14.89 -25.23
C ARG A 46 -14.83 13.40 -25.37
N GLU A 47 -13.59 13.00 -25.07
CA GLU A 47 -13.10 11.63 -25.06
C GLU A 47 -12.20 11.45 -23.85
N HIS A 48 -12.00 10.21 -23.41
CA HIS A 48 -11.13 9.95 -22.26
C HIS A 48 -9.70 10.43 -22.54
N PRO A 49 -9.16 11.37 -21.74
CA PRO A 49 -7.88 12.02 -22.05
C PRO A 49 -6.69 11.06 -21.93
N LEU A 50 -6.88 9.92 -21.28
CA LEU A 50 -5.87 8.90 -21.05
C LEU A 50 -5.97 7.73 -22.03
N ILE A 51 -6.85 7.77 -23.05
CA ILE A 51 -6.94 6.69 -24.07
C ILE A 51 -5.62 6.57 -24.83
N HIS A 52 -5.09 7.69 -25.30
CA HIS A 52 -3.93 7.74 -26.18
C HIS A 52 -2.68 8.17 -25.40
N ILE A 53 -1.93 7.17 -24.90
CA ILE A 53 -0.65 7.41 -24.24
C ILE A 53 0.48 6.73 -25.02
N ARG A 54 1.61 7.44 -25.13
CA ARG A 54 2.83 6.94 -25.77
C ARG A 54 3.61 5.99 -24.84
N GLU A 55 4.62 5.32 -25.40
CA GLU A 55 5.63 4.61 -24.59
C GLU A 55 6.56 5.62 -23.91
N ALA A 56 7.22 5.18 -22.83
CA ALA A 56 8.17 6.00 -22.08
C ALA A 56 9.47 6.23 -22.87
N THR A 57 10.16 7.32 -22.57
CA THR A 57 11.51 7.63 -23.05
C THR A 57 12.50 7.63 -21.89
N VAL A 58 13.80 7.66 -22.18
CA VAL A 58 14.85 7.78 -21.14
C VAL A 58 14.69 9.08 -20.35
N GLU A 59 14.36 10.18 -21.02
CA GLU A 59 14.16 11.49 -20.38
C GLU A 59 13.02 11.47 -19.36
N ASP A 60 11.91 10.80 -19.68
CA ASP A 60 10.79 10.66 -18.74
C ASP A 60 11.22 9.94 -17.45
N LEU A 61 12.04 8.90 -17.61
CA LEU A 61 12.40 7.97 -16.55
C LEU A 61 13.69 8.36 -15.82
N THR A 62 14.34 9.46 -16.22
CA THR A 62 15.52 9.99 -15.54
C THR A 62 15.09 10.79 -14.31
N MET A 63 15.59 10.40 -13.14
CA MET A 63 15.30 11.09 -11.89
C MET A 63 15.82 12.52 -11.93
N ARG A 64 14.92 13.46 -11.65
CA ARG A 64 15.22 14.89 -11.54
C ARG A 64 15.85 15.18 -10.18
N ALA A 65 16.36 16.41 -10.01
CA ALA A 65 17.02 16.84 -8.77
C ALA A 65 16.09 16.81 -7.54
N ASP A 66 14.77 16.88 -7.75
CA ASP A 66 13.75 16.75 -6.71
C ASP A 66 13.43 15.28 -6.36
N GLY A 67 14.16 14.31 -6.91
CA GLY A 67 13.99 12.88 -6.65
C GLY A 67 12.83 12.23 -7.42
N GLN A 68 12.20 12.95 -8.35
CA GLN A 68 11.02 12.46 -9.09
C GLN A 68 11.33 12.02 -10.52
N VAL A 69 10.60 10.99 -10.96
CA VAL A 69 10.55 10.51 -12.36
C VAL A 69 9.13 10.64 -12.91
N THR A 70 9.00 10.77 -14.24
CA THR A 70 7.69 10.77 -14.89
C THR A 70 7.34 9.36 -15.33
N ILE A 71 6.24 8.81 -14.81
CA ILE A 71 5.80 7.43 -15.14
C ILE A 71 4.64 7.38 -16.12
N GLY A 72 4.07 8.53 -16.48
CA GLY A 72 2.90 8.62 -17.35
C GLY A 72 2.29 10.02 -17.38
N LEU A 73 0.98 10.08 -17.59
CA LEU A 73 0.24 11.34 -17.67
C LEU A 73 -0.91 11.39 -16.67
N ARG A 74 -1.16 12.58 -16.14
CA ARG A 74 -2.39 12.95 -15.43
C ARG A 74 -3.52 13.16 -16.45
N HIS A 75 -4.77 13.11 -15.99
CA HIS A 75 -5.93 13.32 -16.87
C HIS A 75 -5.91 14.67 -17.61
N ASP A 76 -5.23 15.69 -17.07
CA ASP A 76 -5.09 17.02 -17.66
C ASP A 76 -3.86 17.18 -18.57
N GLY A 77 -3.13 16.09 -18.84
CA GLY A 77 -1.94 16.08 -19.70
C GLY A 77 -0.64 16.49 -19.00
N ARG A 78 -0.68 16.92 -17.73
CA ARG A 78 0.56 17.13 -16.95
C ARG A 78 1.25 15.78 -16.68
N PRO A 79 2.58 15.76 -16.51
CA PRO A 79 3.31 14.55 -16.12
C PRO A 79 2.77 13.91 -14.83
N ALA A 80 2.63 12.59 -14.82
CA ALA A 80 2.40 11.82 -13.60
C ALA A 80 3.75 11.53 -12.93
N GLN A 81 4.05 12.27 -11.86
CA GLN A 81 5.33 12.22 -11.17
C GLN A 81 5.34 11.15 -10.08
N TRP A 82 6.42 10.36 -10.02
CA TRP A 82 6.67 9.38 -8.98
C TRP A 82 7.99 9.72 -8.27
N PRO A 83 7.98 9.97 -6.95
CA PRO A 83 9.21 10.16 -6.20
C PRO A 83 9.90 8.81 -5.96
N LEU A 84 11.12 8.64 -6.45
CA LEU A 84 11.98 7.50 -6.06
C LEU A 84 12.65 7.77 -4.71
N TRP A 85 12.91 9.04 -4.43
CA TRP A 85 13.55 9.56 -3.23
C TRP A 85 13.00 10.94 -2.93
N ASP A 86 13.06 11.34 -1.66
CA ASP A 86 12.76 12.69 -1.23
C ASP A 86 14.04 13.32 -0.66
N PRO A 87 14.46 14.50 -1.15
CA PRO A 87 15.68 15.16 -0.69
C PRO A 87 15.76 15.47 0.80
N GLU A 88 14.61 15.72 1.43
CA GLU A 88 14.52 16.06 2.85
C GLU A 88 14.24 14.82 3.69
N LEU A 89 13.44 13.91 3.15
CA LEU A 89 12.92 12.78 3.89
C LEU A 89 13.79 11.53 3.72
N GLY A 90 14.39 11.29 2.56
CA GLY A 90 15.16 10.09 2.26
C GLY A 90 14.37 9.08 1.44
N ALA A 91 14.60 7.78 1.69
CA ALA A 91 13.93 6.72 0.94
C ALA A 91 12.43 6.61 1.32
N LEU A 92 11.60 6.24 0.34
CA LEU A 92 10.14 6.25 0.46
C LEU A 92 9.54 4.84 0.57
N THR A 93 8.29 4.79 1.02
CA THR A 93 7.47 3.57 1.05
C THR A 93 6.34 3.67 0.04
N ASP A 94 6.34 2.76 -0.92
CA ASP A 94 5.38 2.75 -2.02
C ASP A 94 4.36 1.61 -1.87
N LEU A 95 3.13 1.85 -2.35
CA LEU A 95 2.07 0.85 -2.36
C LEU A 95 1.41 0.79 -3.74
N LEU A 96 1.44 -0.36 -4.41
CA LEU A 96 0.78 -0.59 -5.69
C LEU A 96 -0.30 -1.66 -5.53
N VAL A 97 -1.55 -1.25 -5.72
CA VAL A 97 -2.70 -2.15 -5.60
C VAL A 97 -3.52 -2.15 -6.86
N GLY A 98 -3.84 -3.33 -7.37
CA GLY A 98 -4.73 -3.47 -8.51
C GLY A 98 -4.98 -4.92 -8.88
N ALA A 99 -6.22 -5.22 -9.28
CA ALA A 99 -6.64 -6.52 -9.75
C ALA A 99 -5.83 -6.97 -10.99
N PRO A 100 -5.83 -8.26 -11.34
CA PRO A 100 -5.20 -8.76 -12.56
C PRO A 100 -5.64 -7.98 -13.81
N GLY A 101 -4.66 -7.62 -14.64
CA GLY A 101 -4.87 -6.81 -15.84
C GLY A 101 -5.17 -5.32 -15.57
N SER A 102 -5.00 -4.82 -14.35
CA SER A 102 -5.05 -3.37 -14.03
C SER A 102 -3.88 -2.58 -14.59
N GLY A 103 -2.77 -3.24 -14.95
CA GLY A 103 -1.53 -2.59 -15.40
C GLY A 103 -0.40 -2.56 -14.37
N LYS A 104 -0.60 -3.13 -13.16
CA LYS A 104 0.40 -3.19 -12.09
C LYS A 104 1.81 -3.62 -12.57
N SER A 105 1.93 -4.74 -13.28
CA SER A 105 3.23 -5.23 -13.75
C SER A 105 3.90 -4.26 -14.73
N VAL A 106 3.13 -3.58 -15.60
CA VAL A 106 3.69 -2.56 -16.51
C VAL A 106 4.18 -1.36 -15.73
N THR A 107 3.44 -0.91 -14.71
CA THR A 107 3.88 0.15 -13.79
C THR A 107 5.15 -0.24 -13.05
N LEU A 108 5.22 -1.44 -12.49
CA LEU A 108 6.42 -1.94 -11.80
C LEU A 108 7.64 -1.97 -12.74
N LEU A 109 7.50 -2.53 -13.95
CA LEU A 109 8.60 -2.55 -14.93
C LEU A 109 9.01 -1.14 -15.37
N THR A 110 8.07 -0.20 -15.45
CA THR A 110 8.37 1.21 -15.73
C THR A 110 9.20 1.84 -14.60
N LEU A 111 8.85 1.56 -13.35
CA LEU A 111 9.61 2.00 -12.17
C LEU A 111 11.00 1.36 -12.12
N LEU A 112 11.12 0.06 -12.40
CA LEU A 112 12.42 -0.63 -12.45
C LEU A 112 13.33 -0.07 -13.57
N ALA A 113 12.75 0.29 -14.72
CA ALA A 113 13.49 1.01 -15.76
C ALA A 113 13.96 2.38 -15.28
N ALA A 114 13.08 3.14 -14.61
CA ALA A 114 13.43 4.44 -14.05
C ALA A 114 14.52 4.37 -12.97
N GLU A 115 14.43 3.39 -12.08
CA GLU A 115 15.44 3.11 -11.06
C GLU A 115 16.80 2.83 -11.70
N ARG A 116 16.83 1.93 -12.69
CA ARG A 116 18.07 1.59 -13.40
C ARG A 116 18.69 2.78 -14.13
N ILE A 117 17.88 3.55 -14.86
CA ILE A 117 18.32 4.78 -15.55
C ILE A 117 18.86 5.81 -14.55
N SER A 118 18.28 5.87 -13.36
CA SER A 118 18.60 6.86 -12.32
C SER A 118 19.68 6.42 -11.35
N GLY A 119 20.30 5.25 -11.54
CA GLY A 119 21.34 4.74 -10.65
C GLY A 119 20.82 4.20 -9.30
N VAL A 120 19.53 3.93 -9.18
CA VAL A 120 18.90 3.36 -7.99
C VAL A 120 18.98 1.84 -8.03
N VAL A 121 19.40 1.23 -6.93
CA VAL A 121 19.57 -0.22 -6.81
C VAL A 121 18.21 -0.89 -6.60
N SER A 122 17.71 -1.59 -7.63
CA SER A 122 16.47 -2.37 -7.54
C SER A 122 16.72 -3.76 -6.95
N VAL A 123 16.14 -4.03 -5.78
CA VAL A 123 16.09 -5.36 -5.15
C VAL A 123 14.67 -5.91 -5.31
N VAL A 124 14.47 -6.94 -6.13
CA VAL A 124 13.13 -7.43 -6.46
C VAL A 124 12.90 -8.82 -5.88
N ALA A 125 11.72 -9.03 -5.30
CA ALA A 125 11.20 -10.33 -4.94
C ALA A 125 9.80 -10.52 -5.52
N ASP A 126 9.60 -11.60 -6.27
CA ASP A 126 8.32 -12.00 -6.85
C ASP A 126 7.83 -13.29 -6.18
N ALA A 127 6.77 -13.21 -5.38
CA ALA A 127 6.20 -14.36 -4.67
C ALA A 127 5.54 -15.40 -5.61
N GLN A 128 5.47 -15.15 -6.92
CA GLN A 128 4.86 -16.01 -7.91
C GLN A 128 5.90 -16.66 -8.85
N ASP A 129 7.03 -17.09 -8.29
CA ASP A 129 8.08 -17.84 -8.98
C ASP A 129 8.61 -17.14 -10.25
N GLY A 130 8.64 -15.80 -10.23
CA GLY A 130 9.13 -14.97 -11.35
C GLY A 130 8.13 -14.77 -12.50
N MET A 131 6.89 -15.26 -12.38
CA MET A 131 5.87 -15.14 -13.44
C MET A 131 5.32 -13.71 -13.59
N SER A 132 5.40 -12.88 -12.56
CA SER A 132 4.75 -11.56 -12.55
C SER A 132 5.60 -10.50 -13.25
N LEU A 133 6.92 -10.63 -13.15
CA LEU A 133 7.93 -9.68 -13.66
C LEU A 133 9.12 -10.40 -14.34
N PRO A 134 8.88 -11.28 -15.34
CA PRO A 134 9.98 -12.03 -15.97
C PRO A 134 11.01 -11.12 -16.65
N GLU A 135 10.63 -9.93 -17.11
CA GLU A 135 11.54 -8.98 -17.71
C GLU A 135 12.58 -8.41 -16.73
N ALA A 136 12.28 -8.39 -15.42
CA ALA A 136 13.19 -7.88 -14.40
C ALA A 136 14.34 -8.85 -14.09
N GLN A 137 14.15 -10.15 -14.33
CA GLN A 137 15.17 -11.17 -14.07
C GLN A 137 16.42 -10.90 -14.92
N GLY A 138 17.57 -10.76 -14.25
CA GLY A 138 18.84 -10.40 -14.88
C GLY A 138 18.98 -8.92 -15.28
N ARG A 139 18.01 -8.06 -14.93
CA ARG A 139 18.04 -6.62 -15.23
C ARG A 139 18.00 -5.74 -13.99
N THR A 140 17.82 -6.32 -12.82
CA THR A 140 17.89 -5.70 -11.50
C THR A 140 19.14 -6.19 -10.75
N PHE A 141 19.50 -5.53 -9.64
CA PHE A 141 20.63 -5.97 -8.82
C PHE A 141 20.39 -7.38 -8.26
N HIS A 142 19.18 -7.61 -7.76
CA HIS A 142 18.74 -8.91 -7.26
C HIS A 142 17.31 -9.21 -7.72
N PHE A 143 17.04 -10.49 -8.00
CA PHE A 143 15.73 -11.02 -8.34
C PHE A 143 15.48 -12.34 -7.62
N GLY A 144 14.70 -12.31 -6.53
CA GLY A 144 14.24 -13.48 -5.81
C GLY A 144 12.93 -14.00 -6.40
N ALA A 145 12.94 -15.22 -6.94
CA ALA A 145 11.75 -15.87 -7.48
C ALA A 145 11.17 -16.87 -6.48
N GLY A 146 9.90 -16.67 -6.11
CA GLY A 146 9.16 -17.54 -5.21
C GLY A 146 9.05 -17.01 -3.78
N ARG A 147 8.18 -17.63 -2.99
CA ARG A 147 7.86 -17.18 -1.63
C ARG A 147 9.09 -17.26 -0.74
N ALA A 148 9.79 -18.40 -0.68
CA ALA A 148 11.02 -18.52 0.12
C ALA A 148 12.05 -17.44 -0.22
N ALA A 149 12.28 -17.21 -1.52
CA ALA A 149 13.19 -16.19 -2.03
C ALA A 149 12.76 -14.77 -1.64
N LEU A 150 11.46 -14.48 -1.53
CA LEU A 150 10.98 -13.21 -0.98
C LEU A 150 11.43 -13.02 0.46
N GLY A 151 11.25 -14.03 1.31
CA GLY A 151 11.71 -14.00 2.71
C GLY A 151 13.22 -13.83 2.82
N ALA A 152 13.99 -14.56 2.01
CA ALA A 152 15.45 -14.45 1.97
C ALA A 152 15.93 -13.08 1.46
N THR A 153 15.23 -12.52 0.46
CA THR A 153 15.50 -11.17 -0.06
C THR A 153 15.26 -10.10 1.00
N LEU A 154 14.19 -10.23 1.79
CA LEU A 154 13.93 -9.35 2.93
C LEU A 154 15.02 -9.46 4.00
N ALA A 155 15.47 -10.67 4.32
CA ALA A 155 16.54 -10.88 5.28
C ALA A 155 17.85 -10.23 4.83
N ALA A 156 18.20 -10.39 3.56
CA ALA A 156 19.37 -9.77 2.95
C ALA A 156 19.29 -8.23 2.95
N ALA A 157 18.13 -7.68 2.64
CA ALA A 157 17.90 -6.23 2.71
C ALA A 157 18.00 -5.69 4.15
N CYS A 158 17.47 -6.43 5.14
CA CYS A 158 17.64 -6.10 6.57
C CYS A 158 19.11 -6.11 6.99
N ALA A 159 19.90 -7.09 6.53
CA ALA A 159 21.32 -7.15 6.84
C ALA A 159 22.09 -5.92 6.30
N VAL A 160 21.75 -5.47 5.09
CA VAL A 160 22.28 -4.21 4.54
C VAL A 160 21.84 -3.01 5.38
N ALA A 161 20.57 -2.97 5.80
CA ALA A 161 20.08 -1.92 6.70
C ALA A 161 20.85 -1.88 8.02
N ASP A 162 21.05 -3.03 8.67
CA ASP A 162 21.78 -3.13 9.93
C ASP A 162 23.26 -2.73 9.77
N TYR A 163 23.86 -3.03 8.62
CA TYR A 163 25.20 -2.55 8.28
C TYR A 163 25.24 -1.02 8.15
N ARG A 164 24.35 -0.44 7.34
CA ARG A 164 24.26 1.02 7.17
C ARG A 164 24.00 1.73 8.49
N GLU A 165 23.17 1.16 9.35
CA GLU A 165 22.88 1.71 10.68
C GLU A 165 24.12 1.72 11.58
N LYS A 166 24.87 0.61 11.63
CA LYS A 166 26.12 0.52 12.39
C LYS A 166 27.15 1.55 11.92
N VAL A 167 27.34 1.68 10.61
CA VAL A 167 28.28 2.65 10.03
C VAL A 167 27.82 4.08 10.29
N SER A 168 26.52 4.37 10.12
CA SER A 168 25.95 5.68 10.39
C SER A 168 26.12 6.08 11.85
N ALA A 169 25.84 5.18 12.79
CA ALA A 169 26.02 5.41 14.21
C ALA A 169 27.49 5.67 14.59
N ALA A 170 28.43 4.89 14.03
CA ALA A 170 29.85 5.10 14.24
C ALA A 170 30.36 6.42 13.66
N SER A 171 29.75 6.91 12.58
CA SER A 171 30.14 8.13 11.88
C SER A 171 29.37 9.38 12.34
N GLY A 172 28.38 9.21 13.23
CA GLY A 172 27.53 10.31 13.71
C GLY A 172 26.51 10.82 12.69
N TRP A 173 26.14 10.02 11.68
CA TRP A 173 25.19 10.42 10.65
C TRP A 173 23.74 10.21 11.10
N GLY A 174 22.91 11.26 10.96
CA GLY A 174 21.50 11.23 11.34
C GLY A 174 20.51 11.04 10.17
N SER A 175 20.99 11.15 8.93
CA SER A 175 20.18 11.09 7.72
C SER A 175 20.96 10.48 6.55
N PHE A 176 20.23 9.99 5.57
CA PHE A 176 20.77 9.48 4.31
C PHE A 176 21.01 10.63 3.32
N THR A 177 22.15 10.59 2.63
CA THR A 177 22.45 11.46 1.49
C THR A 177 22.65 10.59 0.26
N LEU A 178 21.98 10.92 -0.85
CA LEU A 178 22.04 10.14 -2.07
C LEU A 178 23.47 10.05 -2.60
N GLY A 179 24.02 8.84 -2.68
CA GLY A 179 25.36 8.58 -3.21
C GLY A 179 26.50 8.90 -2.24
N ASP A 180 26.21 9.25 -0.98
CA ASP A 180 27.21 9.59 0.04
C ASP A 180 26.95 8.85 1.36
N PRO A 181 27.63 7.72 1.62
CA PRO A 181 28.46 6.95 0.69
C PRO A 181 27.65 5.96 -0.15
N TRP A 182 26.38 5.74 0.19
CA TRP A 182 25.60 4.63 -0.34
C TRP A 182 24.65 5.04 -1.46
N PRO A 183 24.41 4.15 -2.43
CA PRO A 183 23.31 4.33 -3.37
C PRO A 183 21.97 4.16 -2.65
N LEU A 184 20.94 4.81 -3.22
CA LEU A 184 19.56 4.49 -2.87
C LEU A 184 19.26 3.06 -3.33
N ALA A 185 18.62 2.28 -2.48
CA ALA A 185 18.14 0.95 -2.81
C ALA A 185 16.64 0.84 -2.53
N ILE A 186 15.88 0.23 -3.45
CA ILE A 186 14.44 0.05 -3.32
C ILE A 186 14.12 -1.45 -3.38
N VAL A 187 13.52 -1.95 -2.29
CA VAL A 187 13.07 -3.34 -2.17
C VAL A 187 11.63 -3.45 -2.68
N THR A 188 11.43 -4.07 -3.83
CA THR A 188 10.11 -4.31 -4.41
C THR A 188 9.63 -5.72 -4.08
N LEU A 189 8.49 -5.82 -3.39
CA LEU A 189 7.82 -7.06 -3.03
C LEU A 189 6.55 -7.23 -3.88
N ASP A 190 6.64 -8.01 -4.97
CA ASP A 190 5.48 -8.28 -5.83
C ASP A 190 4.70 -9.52 -5.38
N GLU A 191 3.38 -9.43 -5.53
CA GLU A 191 2.39 -10.39 -5.05
C GLU A 191 2.55 -10.70 -3.54
N ILE A 192 2.86 -9.69 -2.72
CA ILE A 192 3.12 -9.85 -1.28
C ILE A 192 1.92 -10.47 -0.52
N ASN A 193 0.70 -10.30 -1.04
CA ASN A 193 -0.50 -10.96 -0.53
C ASN A 193 -0.39 -12.50 -0.56
N ARG A 194 0.42 -13.07 -1.46
CA ARG A 194 0.74 -14.51 -1.43
C ARG A 194 1.56 -14.90 -0.22
N VAL A 195 2.13 -13.99 0.57
CA VAL A 195 2.88 -14.34 1.78
C VAL A 195 2.11 -13.92 3.03
N LEU A 196 1.51 -12.74 3.01
CA LEU A 196 0.97 -12.10 4.20
C LEU A 196 -0.53 -12.31 4.43
N SER A 197 -1.31 -12.58 3.38
CA SER A 197 -2.76 -12.76 3.56
C SER A 197 -3.08 -13.97 4.43
N ALA A 198 -4.16 -13.90 5.20
CA ALA A 198 -4.58 -15.00 6.08
C ALA A 198 -4.81 -16.33 5.33
N ASP A 199 -5.28 -16.25 4.09
CA ASP A 199 -5.54 -17.36 3.17
C ASP A 199 -4.31 -17.82 2.37
N ALA A 200 -3.16 -17.15 2.55
CA ALA A 200 -1.93 -17.55 1.92
C ALA A 200 -1.47 -18.91 2.47
N ASP A 201 -1.11 -19.84 1.57
CA ASP A 201 -0.54 -21.17 1.87
C ASP A 201 0.90 -21.08 2.44
N ALA A 202 1.09 -20.32 3.51
CA ALA A 202 2.37 -20.07 4.15
C ALA A 202 2.23 -20.25 5.66
N HIS A 203 3.17 -20.95 6.27
CA HIS A 203 3.17 -21.19 7.71
C HIS A 203 3.23 -19.88 8.52
N ASP A 204 2.52 -19.81 9.65
CA ASP A 204 2.41 -18.58 10.46
C ASP A 204 3.76 -18.06 10.98
N ASP A 205 4.68 -18.97 11.35
CA ASP A 205 6.06 -18.58 11.72
C ASP A 205 6.78 -17.86 10.56
N TYR A 206 6.60 -18.32 9.32
CA TYR A 206 7.19 -17.69 8.14
C TYR A 206 6.57 -16.31 7.88
N ARG A 207 5.24 -16.20 8.00
CA ARG A 207 4.53 -14.93 7.90
C ARG A 207 5.03 -13.93 8.95
N THR A 208 5.14 -14.36 10.20
CA THR A 208 5.64 -13.56 11.32
C THR A 208 7.06 -13.07 11.07
N TRP A 209 7.93 -13.93 10.56
CA TRP A 209 9.30 -13.58 10.22
C TRP A 209 9.36 -12.49 9.12
N CYS A 210 8.58 -12.65 8.05
CA CYS A 210 8.48 -11.65 6.98
C CYS A 210 7.92 -10.30 7.47
N THR A 211 6.83 -10.32 8.25
CA THR A 211 6.25 -9.10 8.84
C THR A 211 7.21 -8.37 9.76
N GLY A 212 8.03 -9.10 10.54
CA GLY A 212 9.07 -8.52 11.38
C GLY A 212 10.14 -7.78 10.58
N MET A 213 10.60 -8.37 9.47
CA MET A 213 11.59 -7.75 8.58
C MET A 213 11.02 -6.54 7.83
N ILE A 214 9.78 -6.61 7.38
CA ILE A 214 9.09 -5.46 6.78
C ILE A 214 9.01 -4.30 7.79
N SER A 215 8.60 -4.59 9.02
CA SER A 215 8.52 -3.58 10.09
C SER A 215 9.87 -2.94 10.39
N ARG A 216 10.95 -3.73 10.39
CA ARG A 216 12.34 -3.26 10.56
C ARG A 216 12.74 -2.26 9.48
N ILE A 217 12.51 -2.59 8.20
CA ILE A 217 12.83 -1.70 7.07
C ILE A 217 11.98 -0.43 7.11
N GLN A 218 10.69 -0.53 7.43
CA GLN A 218 9.82 0.65 7.51
C GLN A 218 10.24 1.62 8.62
N LEU A 219 10.78 1.13 9.74
CA LEU A 219 11.15 1.97 10.88
C LEU A 219 12.40 2.81 10.62
N THR A 220 13.42 2.29 9.93
CA THR A 220 14.70 3.00 9.76
C THR A 220 15.17 3.11 8.32
N GLY A 221 14.62 2.34 7.39
CA GLY A 221 15.09 2.25 6.00
C GLY A 221 15.17 3.62 5.33
N ARG A 222 14.19 4.49 5.59
CA ARG A 222 14.18 5.89 5.15
C ARG A 222 15.50 6.64 5.46
N LYS A 223 16.00 6.54 6.70
CA LYS A 223 17.25 7.19 7.15
C LYS A 223 18.51 6.51 6.61
N LEU A 224 18.36 5.30 6.10
CA LEU A 224 19.45 4.46 5.62
C LEU A 224 19.46 4.37 4.09
N GLY A 225 18.60 5.11 3.37
CA GLY A 225 18.52 5.04 1.91
C GLY A 225 17.96 3.72 1.38
N LEU A 226 17.11 3.06 2.17
CA LEU A 226 16.44 1.79 1.83
C LEU A 226 14.92 2.00 1.77
N GLY A 227 14.39 2.10 0.56
CA GLY A 227 12.96 2.19 0.29
C GLY A 227 12.32 0.81 0.20
N ILE A 228 11.02 0.73 0.44
CA ILE A 228 10.26 -0.51 0.31
C ILE A 228 8.98 -0.26 -0.48
N ARG A 229 8.71 -1.14 -1.45
CA ARG A 229 7.54 -1.06 -2.32
C ARG A 229 6.75 -2.35 -2.21
N PHE A 230 5.49 -2.22 -1.82
CA PHE A 230 4.55 -3.32 -1.76
C PHE A 230 3.70 -3.34 -3.02
N ALA A 231 3.61 -4.49 -3.67
CA ALA A 231 2.75 -4.69 -4.82
C ALA A 231 1.87 -5.93 -4.62
N GLY A 232 0.57 -5.78 -4.85
CA GLY A 232 -0.39 -6.86 -4.65
C GLY A 232 -1.75 -6.57 -5.28
N GLN A 233 -2.60 -7.58 -5.34
CA GLN A 233 -3.94 -7.44 -5.94
C GLN A 233 -4.94 -6.83 -4.95
N SER A 234 -4.83 -7.26 -3.70
CA SER A 234 -5.51 -6.73 -2.54
C SER A 234 -4.51 -6.72 -1.41
N ILE A 235 -4.28 -5.56 -0.81
CA ILE A 235 -3.43 -5.44 0.36
C ILE A 235 -4.34 -4.98 1.49
N HIS A 236 -4.60 -5.88 2.44
CA HIS A 236 -5.20 -5.47 3.70
C HIS A 236 -4.08 -4.93 4.57
N LEU A 237 -4.18 -3.65 4.96
CA LEU A 237 -3.18 -3.02 5.81
C LEU A 237 -2.98 -3.75 7.15
N ALA A 238 -4.01 -4.45 7.62
CA ALA A 238 -3.94 -5.32 8.80
C ALA A 238 -2.97 -6.51 8.61
N ASP A 239 -2.86 -7.03 7.39
CA ASP A 239 -2.00 -8.18 7.06
C ASP A 239 -0.52 -7.76 6.93
N LEU A 240 -0.26 -6.46 6.72
CA LEU A 240 1.09 -5.93 6.59
C LEU A 240 1.79 -5.65 7.95
N GLY A 241 1.10 -5.83 9.09
CA GLY A 241 1.63 -5.54 10.43
C GLY A 241 0.97 -4.34 11.09
N ASP A 242 1.75 -3.43 11.69
CA ASP A 242 1.28 -2.22 12.37
C ASP A 242 0.56 -1.26 11.39
N SER A 243 -0.72 -1.56 11.14
CA SER A 243 -1.53 -0.99 10.06
C SER A 243 -1.62 0.55 10.09
N ASP A 244 -1.38 1.17 11.25
CA ASP A 244 -1.38 2.62 11.41
C ASP A 244 -0.06 3.24 10.97
N LYS A 245 1.08 2.59 11.26
CA LYS A 245 2.39 3.02 10.72
C LYS A 245 2.45 2.84 9.23
N ILE A 246 1.88 1.77 8.70
CA ILE A 246 1.85 1.52 7.25
C ILE A 246 0.93 2.50 6.56
N ARG A 247 -0.23 2.84 7.15
CA ARG A 247 -1.05 3.95 6.64
C ARG A 247 -0.31 5.28 6.66
N SER A 248 0.36 5.60 7.76
CA SER A 248 1.11 6.84 7.90
C SER A 248 2.27 6.91 6.89
N GLY A 249 3.02 5.82 6.75
CA GLY A 249 4.11 5.68 5.79
C GLY A 249 3.64 5.72 4.34
N ALA A 250 2.54 5.04 4.01
CA ALA A 250 1.94 5.08 2.67
C ALA A 250 1.34 6.46 2.33
N ARG A 251 0.81 7.19 3.32
CA ARG A 251 0.40 8.60 3.14
C ARG A 251 1.59 9.53 2.85
N GLN A 252 2.77 9.20 3.39
CA GLN A 252 4.01 9.94 3.17
C GLN A 252 4.73 9.54 1.87
N GLY A 253 4.54 8.31 1.39
CA GLY A 253 5.07 7.84 0.10
C GLY A 253 4.04 7.95 -1.03
N THR A 254 4.06 6.97 -1.94
CA THR A 254 3.19 6.98 -3.12
C THR A 254 2.29 5.76 -3.17
N VAL A 255 0.98 5.98 -3.37
CA VAL A 255 0.02 4.90 -3.61
C VAL A 255 -0.43 4.93 -5.07
N TRP A 256 -0.23 3.82 -5.78
CA TRP A 256 -0.83 3.56 -7.09
C TRP A 256 -2.03 2.65 -6.88
N LEU A 257 -3.23 3.19 -7.08
CA LEU A 257 -4.47 2.43 -6.99
C LEU A 257 -5.07 2.24 -8.38
N GLY A 258 -4.78 1.10 -8.99
CA GLY A 258 -5.39 0.69 -10.24
C GLY A 258 -6.83 0.21 -10.06
N ARG A 259 -7.35 -0.46 -11.09
CA ARG A 259 -8.66 -1.12 -11.02
C ARG A 259 -8.67 -2.15 -9.90
N VAL A 260 -9.62 -2.03 -8.97
CA VAL A 260 -9.85 -2.96 -7.86
C VAL A 260 -11.26 -3.53 -7.95
N THR A 261 -11.44 -4.77 -7.51
CA THR A 261 -12.73 -5.49 -7.55
C THR A 261 -13.46 -5.49 -6.22
N GLY A 262 -12.76 -5.20 -5.11
CA GLY A 262 -13.29 -5.25 -3.76
C GLY A 262 -13.60 -3.88 -3.17
N SER A 263 -14.75 -3.77 -2.50
CA SER A 263 -15.17 -2.56 -1.77
C SER A 263 -14.21 -2.18 -0.63
N MET A 264 -13.51 -3.14 -0.04
CA MET A 264 -12.53 -2.89 1.02
C MET A 264 -11.30 -2.10 0.52
N THR A 265 -10.80 -2.41 -0.67
CA THR A 265 -9.66 -1.68 -1.26
C THR A 265 -10.08 -0.27 -1.67
N GLN A 266 -11.33 -0.10 -2.06
CA GLN A 266 -11.89 1.23 -2.31
C GLN A 266 -12.02 2.05 -1.02
N ARG A 267 -12.44 1.43 0.10
CA ARG A 267 -12.44 2.08 1.42
C ARG A 267 -11.04 2.47 1.87
N MET A 268 -10.05 1.59 1.67
CA MET A 268 -8.65 1.90 1.95
C MET A 268 -8.19 3.14 1.18
N ALA A 269 -8.59 3.28 -0.08
CA ALA A 269 -8.29 4.46 -0.86
C ALA A 269 -8.92 5.72 -0.27
N THR A 270 -10.21 5.67 0.10
CA THR A 270 -10.88 6.78 0.79
C THR A 270 -10.13 7.19 2.05
N ASP A 271 -9.72 6.20 2.87
CA ASP A 271 -8.97 6.42 4.12
C ASP A 271 -7.58 7.03 3.89
N MET A 272 -7.00 6.88 2.70
CA MET A 272 -5.69 7.45 2.34
C MET A 272 -5.79 8.87 1.81
N THR A 273 -6.98 9.38 1.52
CA THR A 273 -7.19 10.73 0.98
C THR A 273 -7.66 11.72 2.05
N SER A 274 -7.60 13.01 1.73
CA SER A 274 -8.23 14.07 2.53
C SER A 274 -9.77 14.02 2.50
N GLY A 275 -10.38 13.17 1.65
CA GLY A 275 -11.82 13.10 1.43
C GLY A 275 -12.38 14.22 0.54
N ALA A 276 -11.55 15.18 0.13
CA ALA A 276 -11.94 16.30 -0.73
C ALA A 276 -12.26 15.85 -2.17
N ILE A 277 -11.56 14.84 -2.66
CA ILE A 277 -11.73 14.29 -4.01
C ILE A 277 -12.24 12.85 -3.89
N GLU A 278 -13.29 12.54 -4.64
CA GLU A 278 -13.86 11.21 -4.72
C GLU A 278 -12.95 10.28 -5.54
N VAL A 279 -12.49 9.19 -4.92
CA VAL A 279 -11.77 8.11 -5.61
C VAL A 279 -12.80 7.15 -6.23
N SER A 280 -13.06 7.32 -7.52
CA SER A 280 -14.03 6.50 -8.25
C SER A 280 -13.44 5.16 -8.71
N PRO A 281 -14.26 4.10 -8.82
CA PRO A 281 -13.82 2.85 -9.45
C PRO A 281 -13.35 3.08 -10.90
N ILE A 282 -12.34 2.31 -11.32
CA ILE A 282 -11.83 2.35 -12.69
C ILE A 282 -12.48 1.19 -13.48
N PRO A 283 -13.23 1.45 -14.57
CA PRO A 283 -13.84 0.39 -15.36
C PRO A 283 -12.79 -0.46 -16.08
N ARG A 284 -13.14 -1.64 -16.59
CA ARG A 284 -12.22 -2.51 -17.34
C ARG A 284 -11.78 -1.91 -18.68
N VAL A 285 -12.70 -1.24 -19.34
CA VAL A 285 -12.51 -0.57 -20.63
C VAL A 285 -13.14 0.81 -20.56
N PHE A 286 -12.58 1.76 -21.30
CA PHE A 286 -13.18 3.08 -21.45
C PHE A 286 -14.55 2.97 -22.14
N GLY A 287 -15.51 3.81 -21.75
CA GLY A 287 -16.85 3.83 -22.34
C GLY A 287 -17.78 2.68 -21.91
N ALA A 288 -17.35 1.78 -21.01
CA ALA A 288 -18.21 0.74 -20.43
C ALA A 288 -19.00 1.21 -19.19
N GLY A 289 -19.20 2.52 -19.05
CA GLY A 289 -19.90 3.14 -17.91
C GLY A 289 -21.39 2.81 -17.85
N GLY A 290 -22.04 3.24 -16.77
CA GLY A 290 -23.41 2.83 -16.41
C GLY A 290 -24.48 3.04 -17.49
N ALA A 291 -24.42 4.14 -18.27
CA ALA A 291 -25.39 4.38 -19.35
C ALA A 291 -25.30 3.30 -20.45
N SER A 292 -24.09 2.88 -20.81
CA SER A 292 -23.87 1.83 -21.81
C SER A 292 -24.39 0.47 -21.32
N GLN A 293 -24.22 0.17 -20.03
CA GLN A 293 -24.69 -1.09 -19.43
C GLN A 293 -26.22 -1.12 -19.31
N VAL A 294 -26.84 -0.01 -18.93
CA VAL A 294 -28.31 0.10 -18.88
C VAL A 294 -28.90 -0.02 -20.29
N ALA A 295 -28.28 0.63 -21.29
CA ALA A 295 -28.68 0.50 -22.68
C ALA A 295 -28.51 -0.95 -23.20
N ALA A 296 -27.41 -1.62 -22.84
CA ALA A 296 -27.20 -3.03 -23.17
C ALA A 296 -28.27 -3.93 -22.55
N ALA A 297 -28.59 -3.73 -21.28
CA ALA A 297 -29.66 -4.47 -20.60
C ALA A 297 -31.03 -4.24 -21.24
N TRP A 298 -31.32 -3.02 -21.68
CA TRP A 298 -32.57 -2.69 -22.37
C TRP A 298 -32.65 -3.25 -23.80
N THR A 299 -31.54 -3.19 -24.54
CA THR A 299 -31.51 -3.58 -25.95
C THR A 299 -31.20 -5.06 -26.17
N GLY A 300 -30.75 -5.78 -25.14
CA GLY A 300 -30.28 -7.16 -25.22
C GLY A 300 -28.98 -7.32 -26.03
N LYS A 301 -28.28 -6.22 -26.33
CA LYS A 301 -27.01 -6.20 -27.05
C LYS A 301 -25.89 -5.95 -26.06
N ASP A 302 -24.77 -6.66 -26.20
CA ASP A 302 -23.58 -6.41 -25.38
C ASP A 302 -23.05 -4.98 -25.58
N THR A 303 -22.42 -4.45 -24.54
CA THR A 303 -21.71 -3.17 -24.62
C THR A 303 -20.54 -3.28 -25.59
N ALA A 304 -20.39 -2.30 -26.48
CA ALA A 304 -19.22 -2.24 -27.35
C ALA A 304 -17.95 -2.15 -26.49
N SER A 305 -16.97 -3.02 -26.76
CA SER A 305 -15.70 -2.98 -26.01
C SER A 305 -14.88 -1.78 -26.45
N GLY A 306 -14.74 -0.79 -25.57
CA GLY A 306 -13.75 0.27 -25.72
C GLY A 306 -12.31 -0.21 -25.45
N PRO A 307 -11.32 0.69 -25.56
CA PRO A 307 -9.93 0.41 -25.19
C PRO A 307 -9.78 0.06 -23.72
N VAL A 308 -8.83 -0.82 -23.38
CA VAL A 308 -8.56 -1.20 -21.98
C VAL A 308 -8.01 -0.02 -21.16
N THR A 309 -8.44 0.07 -19.90
CA THR A 309 -7.96 1.05 -18.92
C THR A 309 -6.68 0.62 -18.22
N ALA A 310 -6.06 -0.49 -18.63
CA ALA A 310 -4.81 -0.97 -18.03
C ALA A 310 -3.76 0.16 -18.00
N GLY A 311 -3.14 0.34 -16.84
CA GLY A 311 -2.23 1.42 -16.51
C GLY A 311 -2.90 2.64 -15.86
N CYS A 312 -4.23 2.76 -15.93
CA CYS A 312 -4.96 3.83 -15.25
C CYS A 312 -5.02 3.56 -13.74
N ALA A 313 -4.77 4.60 -12.96
CA ALA A 313 -4.79 4.54 -11.52
C ALA A 313 -5.06 5.91 -10.89
N TRP A 314 -5.60 5.86 -9.69
CA TRP A 314 -5.48 6.98 -8.76
C TRP A 314 -4.09 6.94 -8.13
N LEU A 315 -3.30 7.96 -8.45
CA LEU A 315 -2.02 8.21 -7.81
C LEU A 315 -2.28 9.09 -6.58
N ILE A 316 -2.02 8.57 -5.39
CA ILE A 316 -2.28 9.28 -4.13
C ILE A 316 -0.93 9.61 -3.49
N GLN A 317 -0.68 10.92 -3.31
CA GLN A 317 0.55 11.46 -2.73
C GLN A 317 0.16 12.54 -1.71
N GLY A 318 0.64 12.44 -0.48
CA GLY A 318 0.30 13.40 0.58
C GLY A 318 -1.21 13.51 0.86
N GLY A 319 -1.97 12.46 0.57
CA GLY A 319 -3.45 12.45 0.68
C GLY A 319 -4.19 13.12 -0.48
N HIS A 320 -3.50 13.55 -1.53
CA HIS A 320 -4.09 14.12 -2.74
C HIS A 320 -4.19 13.05 -3.84
N PRO A 321 -5.40 12.56 -4.17
CA PRO A 321 -5.59 11.62 -5.26
C PRO A 321 -5.61 12.36 -6.61
N THR A 322 -4.88 11.84 -7.59
CA THR A 322 -4.85 12.33 -8.97
C THR A 322 -5.10 11.17 -9.92
N PHE A 323 -6.01 11.34 -10.88
CA PHE A 323 -6.25 10.31 -11.89
C PHE A 323 -5.16 10.34 -12.97
N THR A 324 -4.49 9.22 -13.18
CA THR A 324 -3.30 9.08 -14.03
C THR A 324 -3.36 7.82 -14.88
N ARG A 325 -2.51 7.75 -15.90
CA ARG A 325 -2.19 6.51 -16.62
C ARG A 325 -0.69 6.38 -16.80
N THR A 326 -0.13 5.24 -16.40
CA THR A 326 1.25 4.85 -16.70
C THR A 326 1.48 4.82 -18.21
N PHE A 327 2.68 5.20 -18.67
CA PHE A 327 3.06 5.07 -20.08
C PHE A 327 2.72 3.70 -20.66
N ARG A 328 2.40 3.70 -21.95
CA ARG A 328 2.05 2.47 -22.65
C ARG A 328 3.27 1.56 -22.73
N ALA A 329 3.02 0.26 -22.62
CA ALA A 329 4.00 -0.76 -22.99
C ALA A 329 3.38 -1.69 -24.03
N VAL A 330 4.05 -1.86 -25.17
CA VAL A 330 3.58 -2.77 -26.21
C VAL A 330 4.06 -4.18 -25.93
N LYS A 331 3.10 -5.08 -25.66
CA LYS A 331 3.39 -6.51 -25.45
C LYS A 331 3.66 -7.21 -26.79
N ARG A 332 4.80 -7.90 -26.91
CA ARG A 332 5.17 -8.75 -28.07
C ARG A 332 5.77 -10.05 -27.55
N ASP A 333 5.39 -11.19 -28.14
CA ASP A 333 5.90 -12.50 -27.74
C ASP A 333 5.86 -12.75 -26.23
N ARG A 334 4.76 -12.33 -25.61
CA ARG A 334 4.47 -12.42 -24.17
C ARG A 334 5.35 -11.54 -23.26
N THR A 335 6.23 -10.71 -23.80
CA THR A 335 7.11 -9.79 -23.05
C THR A 335 6.87 -8.31 -23.42
N TYR A 336 7.57 -7.38 -22.78
CA TYR A 336 7.56 -5.94 -23.10
C TYR A 336 8.92 -5.42 -23.63
N PRO A 337 9.22 -5.57 -24.94
CA PRO A 337 10.52 -5.21 -25.50
C PRO A 337 10.93 -3.74 -25.32
N GLY A 338 9.97 -2.80 -25.34
CA GLY A 338 10.26 -1.38 -25.12
C GLY A 338 10.80 -1.12 -23.70
N LEU A 339 10.18 -1.72 -22.68
CA LEU A 339 10.63 -1.62 -21.30
C LEU A 339 11.96 -2.35 -21.06
N ILE A 340 12.15 -3.52 -21.70
CA ILE A 340 13.45 -4.22 -21.70
C ILE A 340 14.55 -3.31 -22.25
N SER A 341 14.30 -2.70 -23.41
CA SER A 341 15.26 -1.80 -24.06
C SER A 341 15.59 -0.60 -23.16
N LEU A 342 14.57 0.00 -22.52
CA LEU A 342 14.75 1.10 -21.56
C LEU A 342 15.61 0.70 -20.36
N MET A 343 15.33 -0.45 -19.72
CA MET A 343 16.19 -0.98 -18.66
C MET A 343 17.63 -1.15 -19.14
N GLU A 344 17.84 -1.69 -20.34
CA GLU A 344 19.17 -1.98 -20.89
C GLU A 344 19.94 -0.73 -21.36
N THR A 345 19.34 0.46 -21.36
CA THR A 345 20.04 1.72 -21.71
C THR A 345 21.12 2.13 -20.70
N ALA A 346 21.03 1.66 -19.46
CA ALA A 346 21.96 1.99 -18.38
C ALA A 346 22.57 0.72 -17.77
N PRO A 347 23.76 0.76 -17.15
CA PRO A 347 24.29 -0.37 -16.39
C PRO A 347 23.36 -0.72 -15.22
N ILE A 348 23.39 -1.97 -14.75
CA ILE A 348 22.65 -2.36 -13.55
C ILE A 348 23.31 -1.69 -12.34
N PRO A 349 22.60 -0.82 -11.58
CA PRO A 349 23.16 -0.21 -10.38
C PRO A 349 23.48 -1.28 -9.33
N ARG A 350 24.59 -1.11 -8.62
CA ARG A 350 25.09 -2.08 -7.63
C ARG A 350 25.11 -1.42 -6.26
N LEU A 351 24.96 -2.25 -5.22
CA LEU A 351 25.39 -1.86 -3.88
C LEU A 351 26.91 -1.66 -3.85
N THR A 352 27.43 -1.04 -2.79
CA THR A 352 28.89 -1.02 -2.56
C THR A 352 29.42 -2.46 -2.38
N PRO A 353 30.71 -2.73 -2.65
CA PRO A 353 31.26 -4.09 -2.54
C PRO A 353 30.99 -4.76 -1.18
N GLU A 354 31.13 -4.02 -0.09
CA GLU A 354 30.87 -4.48 1.27
C GLU A 354 29.40 -4.82 1.49
N GLU A 355 28.49 -3.97 1.01
CA GLU A 355 27.05 -4.23 1.07
C GLU A 355 26.64 -5.43 0.23
N GLU A 356 27.24 -5.62 -0.94
CA GLU A 356 26.96 -6.76 -1.82
C GLU A 356 27.40 -8.09 -1.17
N GLU A 357 28.54 -8.11 -0.49
CA GLU A 357 29.00 -9.27 0.27
C GLU A 357 28.02 -9.62 1.40
N ILE A 358 27.61 -8.62 2.18
CA ILE A 358 26.65 -8.77 3.28
C ILE A 358 25.30 -9.27 2.77
N PHE A 359 24.80 -8.65 1.70
CA PHE A 359 23.53 -9.03 1.07
C PHE A 359 23.57 -10.49 0.62
N ARG A 360 24.62 -10.88 -0.12
CA ARG A 360 24.76 -12.24 -0.65
C ARG A 360 24.88 -13.28 0.46
N ALA A 361 25.70 -13.02 1.48
CA ALA A 361 25.88 -13.92 2.62
C ALA A 361 24.54 -14.15 3.36
N ALA A 362 23.85 -13.05 3.69
CA ALA A 362 22.54 -13.11 4.36
C ALA A 362 21.48 -13.80 3.51
N TYR A 363 21.45 -13.57 2.19
CA TYR A 363 20.52 -14.26 1.30
C TYR A 363 20.79 -15.78 1.26
N THR A 364 22.05 -16.18 1.09
CA THR A 364 22.47 -17.59 1.04
C THR A 364 22.12 -18.33 2.33
N GLU A 365 22.30 -17.68 3.48
CA GLU A 365 21.92 -18.25 4.79
C GLU A 365 20.38 -18.32 4.95
N ALA A 366 19.67 -17.26 4.56
CA ALA A 366 18.24 -17.13 4.83
C ALA A 366 17.35 -17.99 3.92
N LEU A 367 17.82 -18.36 2.72
CA LEU A 367 16.99 -19.10 1.76
C LEU A 367 16.59 -20.51 2.25
N PRO A 368 17.51 -21.38 2.68
CA PRO A 368 17.14 -22.68 3.26
C PRO A 368 16.27 -22.54 4.52
N TYR A 369 16.54 -21.50 5.34
CA TYR A 369 15.74 -21.21 6.53
C TYR A 369 14.29 -20.84 6.16
N ALA A 370 14.11 -20.00 5.13
CA ALA A 370 12.81 -19.61 4.61
C ALA A 370 12.03 -20.84 4.08
N GLU A 371 12.68 -21.74 3.34
CA GLU A 371 12.09 -22.98 2.84
C GLU A 371 11.62 -23.89 3.98
N ALA A 372 12.45 -24.05 5.02
CA ALA A 372 12.12 -24.85 6.20
C ALA A 372 10.96 -24.22 7.01
N LEU A 373 10.97 -22.90 7.18
CA LEU A 373 9.89 -22.19 7.86
C LEU A 373 8.55 -22.33 7.12
N MET A 374 8.53 -22.26 5.79
CA MET A 374 7.29 -22.39 5.01
C MET A 374 6.68 -23.79 5.11
N THR A 375 7.49 -24.84 5.21
CA THR A 375 7.03 -26.24 5.17
C THR A 375 6.69 -26.84 6.54
N GLY A 376 7.40 -26.45 7.60
CA GLY A 376 7.20 -27.05 8.93
C GLY A 376 7.48 -26.11 10.10
N GLY A 377 7.51 -24.79 9.86
CA GLY A 377 7.68 -23.77 10.89
C GLY A 377 9.03 -23.85 11.60
N LYS A 378 9.09 -23.27 12.81
CA LYS A 378 10.34 -23.20 13.59
C LYS A 378 10.97 -24.56 13.89
N LYS A 379 10.17 -25.62 14.01
CA LYS A 379 10.67 -26.98 14.27
C LYS A 379 11.45 -27.53 13.09
N ALA A 380 10.93 -27.38 11.86
CA ALA A 380 11.64 -27.79 10.66
C ALA A 380 12.90 -26.95 10.43
N ALA A 381 12.83 -25.63 10.68
CA ALA A 381 13.98 -24.75 10.58
C ALA A 381 15.11 -25.13 11.56
N ALA A 382 14.77 -25.41 12.82
CA ALA A 382 15.73 -25.87 13.82
C ALA A 382 16.34 -27.23 13.45
N ALA A 383 15.53 -28.16 12.91
CA ALA A 383 16.00 -29.48 12.47
C ALA A 383 16.92 -29.42 11.24
N ALA A 384 16.77 -28.40 10.38
CA ALA A 384 17.63 -28.17 9.24
C ALA A 384 19.03 -27.61 9.63
N GLY A 385 19.31 -27.44 10.93
CA GLY A 385 20.55 -26.82 11.40
C GLY A 385 20.66 -25.33 11.01
N ALA A 386 19.55 -24.74 10.57
CA ALA A 386 19.48 -23.33 10.25
C ALA A 386 19.19 -22.56 11.54
N GLU A 387 20.26 -22.20 12.27
CA GLU A 387 20.14 -21.18 13.31
C GLU A 387 19.81 -19.84 12.64
N ALA A 388 18.84 -19.12 13.18
CA ALA A 388 18.55 -17.76 12.73
C ALA A 388 19.68 -16.83 13.19
N SER A 389 20.82 -16.82 12.51
CA SER A 389 21.88 -15.83 12.76
C SER A 389 21.53 -14.47 12.14
N ALA A 390 20.54 -14.42 11.23
CA ALA A 390 20.17 -13.22 10.47
C ALA A 390 18.75 -12.67 10.71
N ALA A 391 18.00 -13.17 11.70
CA ALA A 391 16.79 -12.44 12.11
C ALA A 391 17.26 -11.21 12.90
N PRO A 392 16.99 -9.97 12.46
CA PRO A 392 17.17 -8.83 13.34
C PRO A 392 16.34 -9.15 14.59
N THR A 393 17.00 -9.13 15.75
CA THR A 393 16.27 -9.01 17.00
C THR A 393 15.45 -7.75 16.81
N ALA A 394 14.14 -7.90 16.59
CA ALA A 394 13.23 -6.78 16.79
C ALA A 394 13.67 -6.16 18.11
N PRO A 395 13.86 -4.83 18.21
CA PRO A 395 14.19 -4.25 19.48
C PRO A 395 13.11 -4.73 20.44
N VAL A 396 13.49 -5.66 21.32
CA VAL A 396 12.78 -5.84 22.57
C VAL A 396 12.88 -4.44 23.13
N LEU A 397 11.75 -3.75 23.21
CA LEU A 397 11.64 -2.55 24.02
C LEU A 397 12.16 -2.98 25.38
N THR A 398 13.44 -2.70 25.63
CA THR A 398 14.04 -2.82 26.93
C THR A 398 13.27 -1.81 27.75
N LYS A 399 12.26 -2.31 28.46
CA LYS A 399 11.71 -1.61 29.61
C LYS A 399 12.94 -1.23 30.42
N SER A 400 13.25 0.07 30.47
CA SER A 400 14.16 0.62 31.46
C SER A 400 13.85 -0.05 32.80
N PRO A 401 14.86 -0.39 33.63
CA PRO A 401 14.67 -1.14 34.86
C PRO A 401 13.64 -0.42 35.71
N ALA A 402 12.41 -0.93 35.68
CA ALA A 402 11.32 -0.40 36.46
C ALA A 402 11.59 -0.84 37.88
N THR A 403 11.84 0.15 38.75
CA THR A 403 11.54 0.08 40.16
C THR A 403 10.26 -0.76 40.34
N PRO A 404 10.25 -1.80 41.21
CA PRO A 404 9.16 -2.76 41.24
C PRO A 404 7.84 -2.05 41.55
N ALA A 405 7.04 -1.86 40.50
CA ALA A 405 5.69 -1.33 40.61
C ALA A 405 4.77 -2.48 41.07
N PRO A 406 3.81 -2.20 41.97
CA PRO A 406 2.86 -3.18 42.46
C PRO A 406 2.03 -3.76 41.29
N PRO A 407 1.51 -5.00 41.43
CA PRO A 407 0.85 -5.72 40.35
C PRO A 407 -0.31 -4.90 39.75
N ALA A 408 -0.25 -4.68 38.44
CA ALA A 408 -1.29 -3.98 37.69
C ALA A 408 -2.59 -4.81 37.65
N PRO A 409 -3.76 -4.17 37.80
CA PRO A 409 -5.05 -4.84 37.69
C PRO A 409 -5.29 -5.33 36.26
N THR A 410 -5.88 -6.52 36.14
CA THR A 410 -6.29 -7.13 34.89
C THR A 410 -7.39 -6.30 34.22
N VAL A 411 -7.04 -5.50 33.21
CA VAL A 411 -8.04 -4.76 32.42
C VAL A 411 -8.74 -5.73 31.49
N ARG A 412 -10.04 -5.99 31.73
CA ARG A 412 -10.87 -6.78 30.83
C ARG A 412 -11.00 -6.07 29.47
N PRO A 413 -10.92 -6.78 28.34
CA PRO A 413 -11.07 -6.18 27.02
C PRO A 413 -12.45 -5.50 26.88
N LEU A 414 -12.50 -4.35 26.18
CA LEU A 414 -13.70 -3.52 26.04
C LEU A 414 -14.95 -4.29 25.58
N ARG A 415 -14.75 -5.29 24.72
CA ARG A 415 -15.79 -6.22 24.27
C ARG A 415 -16.49 -6.92 25.44
N GLU A 416 -15.71 -7.46 26.38
CA GLU A 416 -16.23 -8.13 27.58
C GLU A 416 -16.89 -7.13 28.53
N LEU A 417 -16.39 -5.90 28.62
CA LEU A 417 -17.01 -4.85 29.44
C LEU A 417 -18.40 -4.46 28.91
N ILE A 418 -18.57 -4.34 27.59
CA ILE A 418 -19.87 -4.02 26.98
C ILE A 418 -20.88 -5.16 27.19
N LEU A 419 -20.46 -6.41 26.95
CA LEU A 419 -21.31 -7.57 27.16
C LEU A 419 -21.67 -7.77 28.64
N ALA A 420 -20.72 -7.55 29.55
CA ALA A 420 -20.96 -7.60 30.99
C ALA A 420 -21.91 -6.49 31.44
N ALA A 421 -21.80 -5.27 30.90
CA ALA A 421 -22.71 -4.17 31.19
C ALA A 421 -24.16 -4.51 30.77
N LEU A 422 -24.34 -5.05 29.56
CA LEU A 422 -25.65 -5.48 29.07
C LEU A 422 -26.23 -6.65 29.86
N ALA A 423 -25.41 -7.64 30.21
CA ALA A 423 -25.82 -8.77 31.03
C ALA A 423 -26.22 -8.32 32.46
N ALA A 424 -25.46 -7.40 33.06
CA ALA A 424 -25.75 -6.86 34.38
C ALA A 424 -27.03 -6.03 34.43
N ALA A 425 -27.39 -5.37 33.32
CA ALA A 425 -28.61 -4.58 33.23
C ALA A 425 -29.89 -5.43 33.09
N GLY A 426 -29.78 -6.68 32.63
CA GLY A 426 -30.92 -7.59 32.49
C GLY A 426 -31.99 -7.14 31.47
N GLY A 427 -31.67 -6.17 30.60
CA GLY A 427 -32.58 -5.59 29.62
C GLY A 427 -31.94 -4.47 28.78
N PRO A 428 -32.69 -3.84 27.86
CA PRO A 428 -32.14 -2.88 26.91
C PRO A 428 -31.50 -1.64 27.56
N MET A 429 -30.22 -1.38 27.27
CA MET A 429 -29.48 -0.21 27.77
C MET A 429 -29.31 0.86 26.68
N ARG A 430 -29.38 2.15 27.05
CA ARG A 430 -29.03 3.22 26.09
C ARG A 430 -27.52 3.30 25.88
N THR A 431 -27.11 3.71 24.69
CA THR A 431 -25.70 3.92 24.33
C THR A 431 -24.93 4.78 25.35
N ARG A 432 -25.56 5.81 25.92
CA ARG A 432 -24.94 6.66 26.95
C ARG A 432 -24.65 5.91 28.26
N ASP A 433 -25.54 4.99 28.64
CA ASP A 433 -25.46 4.25 29.90
C ASP A 433 -24.41 3.13 29.77
N ILE A 434 -24.29 2.53 28.58
CA ILE A 434 -23.21 1.59 28.23
C ILE A 434 -21.86 2.31 28.27
N ARG A 435 -21.74 3.51 27.70
CA ARG A 435 -20.52 4.32 27.75
C ARG A 435 -20.08 4.60 29.18
N ALA A 436 -21.01 4.99 30.05
CA ALA A 436 -20.71 5.20 31.46
C ALA A 436 -20.25 3.89 32.14
N ALA A 437 -20.93 2.77 31.88
CA ALA A 437 -20.60 1.47 32.46
C ALA A 437 -19.22 0.93 32.07
N VAL A 438 -18.73 1.27 30.88
CA VAL A 438 -17.39 0.87 30.41
C VAL A 438 -16.30 1.92 30.69
N GLY A 439 -16.62 2.97 31.46
CA GLY A 439 -15.64 3.95 31.92
C GLY A 439 -15.34 5.09 30.95
N VAL A 440 -16.23 5.40 29.99
CA VAL A 440 -16.03 6.58 29.13
C VAL A 440 -15.99 7.84 30.00
N GLY A 441 -14.88 8.58 29.93
CA GLY A 441 -14.67 9.80 30.73
C GLY A 441 -13.90 9.59 32.03
N THR A 442 -13.51 8.36 32.36
CA THR A 442 -12.58 8.08 33.47
C THR A 442 -11.13 8.02 32.98
N GLU A 443 -10.16 8.25 33.87
CA GLU A 443 -8.73 8.08 33.57
C GLU A 443 -8.46 6.63 33.12
N GLY A 444 -7.91 6.46 31.91
CA GLY A 444 -7.69 5.14 31.30
C GLY A 444 -8.93 4.49 30.66
N GLY A 445 -10.07 5.17 30.60
CA GLY A 445 -11.29 4.68 29.96
C GLY A 445 -11.31 4.82 28.43
N PRO A 446 -12.16 4.06 27.72
CA PRO A 446 -12.27 4.13 26.26
C PRO A 446 -12.93 5.45 25.80
N SER A 447 -12.67 5.86 24.55
CA SER A 447 -13.37 7.00 23.97
C SER A 447 -14.84 6.66 23.61
N ALA A 448 -15.72 7.68 23.60
CA ALA A 448 -17.13 7.49 23.23
C ALA A 448 -17.34 6.95 21.80
N GLY A 449 -16.42 7.29 20.88
CA GLY A 449 -16.39 6.78 19.51
C GLY A 449 -15.99 5.31 19.45
N THR A 450 -14.99 4.91 20.23
CA THR A 450 -14.55 3.50 20.35
C THR A 450 -15.67 2.59 20.82
N VAL A 451 -16.48 3.02 21.80
CA VAL A 451 -17.67 2.28 22.25
C VAL A 451 -18.74 2.18 21.15
N GLY A 452 -18.93 3.24 20.35
CA GLY A 452 -19.88 3.23 19.24
C GLY A 452 -19.49 2.23 18.13
N ASN A 453 -18.21 2.18 17.80
CA ASN A 453 -17.67 1.22 16.84
C ASN A 453 -17.78 -0.22 17.37
N ALA A 454 -17.49 -0.44 18.66
CA ALA A 454 -17.62 -1.75 19.29
C ALA A 454 -19.07 -2.27 19.34
N LEU A 455 -20.05 -1.40 19.60
CA LEU A 455 -21.47 -1.76 19.53
C LEU A 455 -21.90 -2.15 18.10
N THR A 456 -21.38 -1.46 17.09
CA THR A 456 -21.64 -1.79 15.68
C THR A 456 -21.06 -3.16 15.33
N ALA A 457 -19.81 -3.42 15.72
CA ALA A 457 -19.16 -4.72 15.50
C ALA A 457 -19.88 -5.88 16.22
N LEU A 458 -20.26 -5.70 17.49
CA LEU A 458 -20.99 -6.70 18.26
C LEU A 458 -22.38 -7.01 17.66
N ARG A 459 -23.04 -6.02 17.06
CA ARG A 459 -24.28 -6.22 16.32
C ARG A 459 -24.06 -7.05 15.07
N ASP A 460 -23.02 -6.71 14.30
CA ASP A 460 -22.70 -7.42 13.06
C ASP A 460 -22.26 -8.87 13.32
N GLU A 461 -21.66 -9.13 14.50
CA GLU A 461 -21.38 -10.47 15.05
C GLU A 461 -22.62 -11.20 15.60
N GLY A 462 -23.79 -10.55 15.67
CA GLY A 462 -25.03 -11.12 16.19
C GLY A 462 -25.06 -11.29 17.72
N LEU A 463 -24.13 -10.67 18.45
CA LEU A 463 -23.99 -10.81 19.91
C LEU A 463 -24.84 -9.81 20.69
N ILE A 464 -25.32 -8.75 20.03
CA ILE A 464 -26.28 -7.78 20.58
C ILE A 464 -27.27 -7.37 19.49
N VAL A 465 -28.45 -6.91 19.90
CA VAL A 465 -29.51 -6.44 18.98
C VAL A 465 -29.94 -5.01 19.31
N PRO A 466 -30.36 -4.21 18.30
CA PRO A 466 -30.92 -2.89 18.53
C PRO A 466 -32.36 -3.00 19.06
N ALA A 467 -32.61 -2.46 20.25
CA ALA A 467 -33.90 -2.48 20.93
C ALA A 467 -34.68 -1.14 20.77
N GLY A 468 -34.37 -0.37 19.73
CA GLY A 468 -35.01 0.92 19.41
C GLY A 468 -34.42 2.14 20.15
N HIS A 469 -34.54 3.33 19.54
CA HIS A 469 -34.09 4.64 20.10
C HIS A 469 -32.68 4.65 20.72
N GLY A 470 -31.70 4.03 20.04
CA GLY A 470 -30.30 3.99 20.51
C GLY A 470 -30.06 3.10 21.73
N ARG A 471 -30.96 2.13 21.97
CA ARG A 471 -30.84 1.06 22.95
C ARG A 471 -30.30 -0.22 22.34
N TRP A 472 -29.55 -0.96 23.14
CA TRP A 472 -28.92 -2.23 22.79
C TRP A 472 -29.26 -3.26 23.84
N ALA A 473 -29.45 -4.51 23.42
CA ALA A 473 -29.74 -5.62 24.31
C ALA A 473 -29.02 -6.90 23.85
N LEU A 474 -28.93 -7.89 24.74
CA LEU A 474 -28.53 -9.24 24.36
C LEU A 474 -29.67 -9.92 23.57
N PRO A 475 -29.37 -10.83 22.63
CA PRO A 475 -30.39 -11.47 21.79
C PRO A 475 -31.54 -12.15 22.57
N ASP A 476 -31.26 -12.64 23.78
CA ASP A 476 -32.22 -13.34 24.65
C ASP A 476 -33.08 -12.39 25.52
N HIS A 477 -32.87 -11.07 25.42
CA HIS A 477 -33.56 -10.04 26.19
C HIS A 477 -34.04 -8.90 25.27
N PRO A 478 -35.03 -9.14 24.37
CA PRO A 478 -35.45 -8.15 23.36
C PRO A 478 -35.99 -6.84 23.93
#